data_AF-A0A7X7D6K4-F1
#
_entry.id   AF-A0A7X7D6K4-F1
#
_cell.length_a   1.000
_cell.length_b   1.000
_cell.length_c   1.000
_cell.angle_alpha   90.00
_cell.angle_beta   90.00
_cell.angle_gamma   90.00
#
_symmetry.space_group_name_H-M   'P 1'
#
loop_
_entity.id
_entity.type
_entity.pdbx_description
1 polymer ?
#
loop_
_entity_poly.entity_id
_entity_poly.type
_entity_poly.pdbx_seq_one_letter_code
_entity_poly.pdbx_strand_id
1 'polypeptide(L)'
;MDFVMVPVPEEVVDEFNRYLLGLTLMGSGTTPLETWLEARDSLDAPHRAFLDVVARHSVEDEPLNHAALSAATGIERSEVLRFAMEINRTFETAGAVPCVITEPKVTVLPGGVEHVEPVVNMPHALARLMLQ
;
A
#
# COMPACT_ATOMS: atom_id res chain seq x y z
N MET A 1 18.78 21.94 -21.02
CA MET A 1 17.99 20.70 -20.88
C MET A 1 16.88 21.05 -19.92
N ASP A 2 15.66 21.21 -20.44
CA ASP A 2 14.50 21.55 -19.63
C ASP A 2 14.04 20.27 -18.92
N PHE A 3 14.16 20.28 -17.59
CA PHE A 3 13.64 19.21 -16.73
C PHE A 3 12.13 19.37 -16.68
N VAL A 4 11.39 18.41 -17.24
CA VAL A 4 9.93 18.36 -17.06
C VAL A 4 9.68 17.66 -15.73
N MET A 5 9.59 18.47 -14.67
CA MET A 5 9.06 18.04 -13.38
C MET A 5 7.58 17.69 -13.61
N VAL A 6 7.26 16.41 -13.77
CA VAL A 6 5.87 15.96 -13.84
C VAL A 6 5.30 16.11 -12.44
N PRO A 7 4.26 16.95 -12.23
CA PRO A 7 3.69 17.13 -10.90
C PRO A 7 3.14 15.80 -10.41
N VAL A 8 3.63 15.34 -9.27
CA VAL A 8 3.03 14.22 -8.54
C VAL A 8 1.61 14.66 -8.17
N PRO A 9 0.56 13.88 -8.49
CA PRO A 9 -0.81 14.22 -8.14
C PRO A 9 -0.93 14.48 -6.62
N GLU A 10 -1.67 15.52 -6.22
CA GLU A 10 -1.82 15.91 -4.79
C GLU A 10 -2.35 14.75 -3.95
N GLU A 11 -3.23 13.93 -4.51
CA GLU A 11 -3.78 12.72 -3.89
C GLU A 11 -2.69 11.72 -3.46
N VAL A 12 -1.62 11.60 -4.26
CA VAL A 12 -0.47 10.73 -3.97
C VAL A 12 0.42 11.34 -2.88
N VAL A 13 0.54 12.66 -2.85
CA VAL A 13 1.29 13.38 -1.81
C VAL A 13 0.58 13.29 -0.46
N ASP A 14 -0.75 13.42 -0.43
CA ASP A 14 -1.55 13.32 0.78
C ASP A 14 -1.54 11.90 1.38
N GLU A 15 -1.57 10.88 0.52
CA GLU A 15 -1.42 9.49 0.94
C GLU A 15 -0.02 9.19 1.48
N PHE A 16 1.03 9.71 0.83
CA PHE A 16 2.40 9.59 1.32
C PHE A 16 2.60 10.32 2.67
N ASN A 17 1.96 11.48 2.87
CA ASN A 17 1.98 12.19 4.15
C ASN A 17 1.22 11.45 5.24
N ARG A 18 0.07 10.82 4.93
CA ARG A 18 -0.62 9.91 5.85
C ARG A 18 0.24 8.69 6.19
N TYR A 19 0.99 8.19 5.23
CA TYR A 19 1.94 7.10 5.43
C TYR A 19 3.07 7.48 6.38
N LEU A 20 3.70 8.64 6.21
CA LEU A 20 4.72 9.15 7.14
C LEU A 20 4.16 9.30 8.57
N LEU A 21 2.90 9.75 8.69
CA LEU A 21 2.19 9.76 9.97
C LEU A 21 1.97 8.33 10.51
N GLY A 22 1.54 7.37 9.68
CA GLY A 22 1.36 5.97 10.06
C GLY A 22 2.66 5.28 10.51
N LEU A 23 3.78 5.52 9.83
CA LEU A 23 5.12 5.07 10.22
C LEU A 23 5.56 5.67 11.56
N THR A 24 5.31 6.96 11.76
CA THR A 24 5.61 7.65 13.03
C THR A 24 4.77 7.05 14.17
N LEU A 25 3.53 6.66 13.89
CA LEU A 25 2.62 6.03 14.86
C LEU A 25 2.98 4.57 15.16
N MET A 26 3.45 3.80 14.17
CA MET A 26 4.00 2.44 14.35
C MET A 26 5.21 2.41 15.31
N GLY A 27 5.99 3.49 15.36
CA GLY A 27 7.07 3.65 16.33
C GLY A 27 6.59 3.95 17.77
N SER A 28 5.30 4.26 17.96
CA SER A 28 4.76 4.77 19.24
C SER A 28 3.75 3.85 19.95
N GLY A 29 3.20 2.84 19.27
CA GLY A 29 2.15 1.98 19.85
C GLY A 29 2.32 0.50 19.52
N THR A 30 2.46 -0.34 20.53
CA THR A 30 2.40 -1.80 20.38
C THR A 30 0.94 -2.22 20.15
N THR A 31 0.47 -2.13 18.90
CA THR A 31 -0.84 -2.68 18.52
C THR A 31 -0.80 -4.21 18.77
N PRO A 32 -1.73 -4.77 19.57
CA PRO A 32 -1.79 -6.21 19.83
C PRO A 32 -1.95 -7.02 18.55
N LEU A 33 -1.39 -8.23 18.54
CA LEU A 33 -1.44 -9.13 17.38
C LEU A 33 -2.87 -9.46 16.97
N GLU A 34 -3.71 -9.69 17.97
CA GLU A 34 -5.12 -10.07 17.82
C GLU A 34 -5.89 -8.98 17.08
N THR A 35 -5.60 -7.71 17.35
CA THR A 35 -6.23 -6.56 16.69
C THR A 35 -5.94 -6.55 15.18
N TRP A 36 -4.73 -6.91 14.78
CA TRP A 36 -4.35 -7.03 13.37
C TRP A 36 -5.11 -8.16 12.66
N LEU A 37 -5.24 -9.31 13.32
CA LEU A 37 -5.91 -10.47 12.76
C LEU A 37 -7.43 -10.27 12.68
N GLU A 38 -8.04 -9.68 13.70
CA GLU A 38 -9.46 -9.31 13.71
C GLU A 38 -9.79 -8.32 12.59
N ALA A 39 -8.96 -7.29 12.39
CA ALA A 39 -9.12 -6.35 11.28
C ALA A 39 -9.08 -7.06 9.92
N ARG A 40 -8.07 -7.91 9.73
CA ARG A 40 -7.88 -8.70 8.52
C ARG A 40 -9.06 -9.64 8.23
N ASP A 41 -9.61 -10.26 9.27
CA ASP A 41 -10.71 -11.23 9.16
C ASP A 41 -12.08 -10.54 9.03
N SER A 42 -12.17 -9.24 9.35
CA SER A 42 -13.35 -8.41 9.11
C SER A 42 -13.49 -7.88 7.68
N LEU A 43 -12.42 -7.98 6.88
CA LEU A 43 -12.46 -7.59 5.47
C LEU A 43 -13.40 -8.51 4.68
N ASP A 44 -14.14 -7.91 3.75
CA ASP A 44 -14.85 -8.64 2.73
C ASP A 44 -13.90 -9.32 1.73
N ALA A 45 -14.42 -10.32 1.03
CA ALA A 45 -13.64 -11.18 0.14
C ALA A 45 -12.75 -10.43 -0.88
N PRO A 46 -13.21 -9.36 -1.58
CA PRO A 46 -12.36 -8.70 -2.56
C PRO A 46 -11.21 -7.91 -1.90
N HIS A 47 -11.44 -7.26 -0.76
CA HIS A 47 -10.39 -6.55 -0.02
C HIS A 47 -9.41 -7.51 0.64
N ARG A 48 -9.90 -8.67 1.10
CA ARG A 48 -9.04 -9.74 1.61
C ARG A 48 -8.13 -10.29 0.52
N ALA A 49 -8.67 -10.55 -0.67
CA ALA A 49 -7.87 -11.00 -1.82
C ALA A 49 -6.82 -9.96 -2.24
N PHE A 50 -7.18 -8.67 -2.22
CA PHE A 50 -6.24 -7.57 -2.45
C PHE A 50 -5.12 -7.57 -1.42
N LEU A 51 -5.46 -7.63 -0.13
CA LEU A 51 -4.49 -7.64 0.97
C LEU A 51 -3.54 -8.84 0.86
N ASP A 52 -4.05 -10.03 0.57
CA ASP A 52 -3.24 -11.24 0.41
C ASP A 52 -2.25 -11.12 -0.76
N VAL A 53 -2.65 -10.52 -1.89
CA VAL A 53 -1.77 -10.28 -3.03
C VAL A 53 -0.66 -9.29 -2.66
N VAL A 54 -1.01 -8.18 -2.00
CA VAL A 54 -0.03 -7.18 -1.52
C VAL A 54 0.94 -7.82 -0.52
N ALA A 55 0.45 -8.64 0.39
CA ALA A 55 1.27 -9.33 1.39
C ALA A 55 2.27 -10.29 0.74
N ARG A 56 1.85 -11.10 -0.24
CA ARG A 56 2.78 -12.01 -0.95
C ARG A 56 3.90 -11.26 -1.64
N HIS A 57 3.58 -10.23 -2.43
CA HIS A 57 4.59 -9.43 -3.14
C HIS A 57 5.53 -8.70 -2.17
N SER A 58 5.01 -8.21 -1.05
CA SER A 58 5.83 -7.56 -0.01
C SER A 58 6.75 -8.54 0.74
N VAL A 59 6.41 -9.84 0.79
CA VAL A 59 7.32 -10.88 1.29
C VAL A 59 8.41 -11.19 0.27
N GLU A 60 8.11 -11.12 -1.02
CA GLU A 60 9.03 -11.42 -2.11
C GLU A 60 9.93 -10.23 -2.49
N ASP A 61 9.72 -9.07 -1.87
CA ASP A 61 10.36 -7.78 -2.20
C ASP A 61 10.12 -7.38 -3.66
N GLU A 62 8.96 -7.77 -4.20
CA GLU A 62 8.56 -7.47 -5.57
C GLU A 62 7.67 -6.22 -5.59
N PRO A 63 8.07 -5.14 -6.28
CA PRO A 63 7.29 -3.92 -6.35
C PRO A 63 6.01 -4.14 -7.16
N LEU A 64 4.88 -3.86 -6.53
CA LEU A 64 3.56 -4.15 -7.08
C LEU A 64 2.85 -2.86 -7.52
N ASN A 65 2.96 -2.51 -8.80
CA ASN A 65 2.26 -1.34 -9.33
C ASN A 65 0.75 -1.61 -9.52
N HIS A 66 -0.03 -0.54 -9.73
CA HIS A 66 -1.48 -0.65 -9.85
C HIS A 66 -1.93 -1.56 -11.02
N ALA A 67 -1.16 -1.62 -12.10
CA ALA A 67 -1.50 -2.46 -13.26
C ALA A 67 -1.31 -3.94 -12.94
N ALA A 68 -0.20 -4.31 -12.32
CA ALA A 68 0.08 -5.66 -11.85
C ALA A 68 -0.93 -6.10 -10.78
N LEU A 69 -1.26 -5.21 -9.84
CA LEU A 69 -2.27 -5.48 -8.81
C LEU A 69 -3.66 -5.68 -9.39
N SER A 70 -4.06 -4.84 -10.35
CA SER A 70 -5.30 -4.99 -11.11
C SER A 70 -5.36 -6.34 -11.82
N ALA A 71 -4.29 -6.75 -12.50
CA ALA A 71 -4.21 -8.04 -13.18
C ALA A 71 -4.29 -9.23 -12.20
N ALA A 72 -3.66 -9.12 -11.02
CA ALA A 72 -3.62 -10.19 -10.03
C ALA A 72 -4.94 -10.37 -9.26
N THR A 73 -5.70 -9.29 -9.06
CA THR A 73 -6.92 -9.29 -8.23
C THR A 73 -8.21 -9.21 -9.03
N GLY A 74 -8.15 -8.80 -10.31
CA GLY A 74 -9.32 -8.52 -11.14
C GLY A 74 -9.99 -7.18 -10.82
N ILE A 75 -9.43 -6.39 -9.90
CA ILE A 75 -9.91 -5.04 -9.55
C ILE A 75 -9.49 -4.06 -10.66
N GLU A 76 -10.33 -3.08 -10.98
CA GLU A 76 -9.96 -2.05 -11.95
C GLU A 76 -8.80 -1.18 -11.45
N ARG A 77 -7.89 -0.78 -12.34
CA ARG A 77 -6.71 0.03 -11.97
C ARG A 77 -7.07 1.33 -11.24
N SER A 78 -8.19 1.97 -11.61
CA SER A 78 -8.71 3.18 -10.96
C SER A 78 -9.17 2.94 -9.52
N GLU A 79 -9.53 1.71 -9.18
CA GLU A 79 -10.10 1.35 -7.88
C GLU A 79 -9.02 0.92 -6.87
N VAL A 80 -7.81 0.60 -7.34
CA VAL A 80 -6.70 0.12 -6.49
C VAL A 80 -6.46 1.02 -5.28
N LEU A 81 -6.40 2.34 -5.51
CA LEU A 81 -6.19 3.31 -4.43
C LEU A 81 -7.35 3.29 -3.42
N ARG A 82 -8.60 3.24 -3.91
CA ARG A 82 -9.79 3.16 -3.06
C ARG A 82 -9.75 1.91 -2.18
N PHE A 83 -9.36 0.77 -2.74
CA PHE A 83 -9.20 -0.49 -2.00
C PHE A 83 -8.15 -0.39 -0.90
N ALA A 84 -6.97 0.16 -1.18
CA ALA A 84 -5.94 0.38 -0.17
C ALA A 84 -6.45 1.27 0.99
N MET A 85 -7.17 2.35 0.66
CA MET A 85 -7.77 3.24 1.66
C MET A 85 -8.85 2.54 2.51
N GLU A 86 -9.71 1.74 1.90
CA GLU A 86 -10.79 1.02 2.61
C GLU A 86 -10.24 -0.08 3.52
N ILE A 87 -9.19 -0.78 3.09
CA ILE A 87 -8.44 -1.71 3.94
C ILE A 87 -7.89 -0.97 5.14
N ASN A 88 -7.11 0.10 4.92
CA ASN A 88 -6.50 0.86 6.01
C ASN A 88 -7.55 1.42 6.98
N ARG A 89 -8.69 1.90 6.48
CA ARG A 89 -9.81 2.36 7.32
C ARG A 89 -10.38 1.24 8.20
N THR A 90 -10.44 0.02 7.67
CA THR A 90 -10.89 -1.15 8.44
C THR A 90 -9.91 -1.46 9.57
N PHE A 91 -8.62 -1.41 9.29
CA PHE A 91 -7.56 -1.59 10.30
C PHE A 91 -7.61 -0.48 11.37
N GLU A 92 -7.73 0.79 10.97
CA GLU A 92 -7.89 1.91 11.88
C GLU A 92 -9.14 1.77 12.78
N THR A 93 -10.26 1.31 12.22
CA THR A 93 -11.50 1.10 12.98
C THR A 93 -11.36 0.00 14.04
N ALA A 94 -10.55 -1.03 13.76
CA ALA A 94 -10.20 -2.06 14.72
C ALA A 94 -9.17 -1.57 15.77
N GLY A 95 -8.55 -0.41 15.57
CA GLY A 95 -7.48 0.11 16.41
C GLY A 95 -6.08 -0.35 16.00
N ALA A 96 -5.95 -0.94 14.81
CA ALA A 96 -4.67 -1.20 14.17
C ALA A 96 -4.21 -0.01 13.33
N VAL A 97 -2.91 0.14 13.14
CA VAL A 97 -2.35 1.19 12.27
C VAL A 97 -2.48 0.77 10.79
N PRO A 98 -2.54 1.73 9.85
CA PRO A 98 -2.54 1.43 8.42
C PRO A 98 -1.38 0.52 8.02
N CYS A 99 -1.65 -0.50 7.20
CA CYS A 99 -0.69 -1.51 6.81
C CYS A 99 -0.43 -1.58 5.31
N VAL A 100 -1.38 -1.15 4.47
CA VAL A 100 -1.20 -1.05 3.03
C VAL A 100 -0.69 0.34 2.70
N ILE A 101 0.34 0.44 1.88
CA ILE A 101 1.05 1.68 1.61
C ILE A 101 1.13 1.84 0.10
N THR A 102 0.73 3.00 -0.40
CA THR A 102 1.02 3.40 -1.78
C THR A 102 2.15 4.42 -1.75
N GLU A 103 3.23 4.16 -2.48
CA GLU A 103 4.38 5.07 -2.58
C GLU A 103 4.77 5.33 -4.04
N PRO A 104 5.31 6.53 -4.35
CA PRO A 104 5.84 6.81 -5.67
C PRO A 104 7.18 6.09 -5.86
N LYS A 105 7.25 5.19 -6.83
CA LYS A 105 8.49 4.59 -7.29
C LYS A 105 9.04 5.39 -8.46
N VAL A 106 10.24 5.95 -8.29
CA VAL A 106 10.96 6.67 -9.34
C VAL A 106 11.93 5.71 -10.02
N THR A 107 11.75 5.52 -11.33
CA THR A 107 12.66 4.77 -12.19
C THR A 107 13.33 5.72 -13.17
N VAL A 108 14.66 5.75 -13.20
CA VAL A 108 15.41 6.58 -14.15
C VAL A 108 15.62 5.77 -15.44
N LEU A 109 15.00 6.23 -16.52
CA LEU A 109 15.13 5.62 -17.84
C LEU A 109 16.45 6.02 -18.53
N PRO A 110 16.93 5.23 -19.50
CA PRO A 110 18.07 5.61 -20.33
C PRO A 110 17.85 7.00 -20.96
N GLY A 111 18.79 7.92 -20.73
CA GLY A 111 18.66 9.32 -21.13
C GLY A 111 18.31 10.29 -20.00
N GLY A 112 18.15 9.81 -18.77
CA GLY A 112 17.95 10.65 -17.57
C GLY A 112 16.51 11.09 -17.35
N VAL A 113 15.55 10.48 -18.03
CA VAL A 113 14.12 10.75 -17.85
C VAL A 113 13.64 9.99 -16.62
N GLU A 114 13.04 10.69 -15.66
CA GLU A 114 12.40 10.08 -14.50
C GLU A 114 10.99 9.61 -14.87
N HIS A 115 10.71 8.34 -14.58
CA HIS A 115 9.38 7.76 -14.65
C HIS A 115 8.90 7.50 -13.23
N VAL A 116 7.79 8.11 -12.85
CA VAL A 116 7.19 7.94 -11.51
C VAL A 116 5.91 7.13 -11.66
N GLU A 117 5.81 6.02 -10.94
CA GLU A 117 4.60 5.20 -10.87
C GLU A 117 4.24 4.87 -9.42
N PRO A 118 2.96 4.77 -9.07
CA PRO A 118 2.57 4.34 -7.73
C PRO A 118 2.73 2.82 -7.60
N VAL A 119 3.38 2.41 -6.51
CA VAL A 119 3.51 1.00 -6.10
C VAL A 119 2.84 0.81 -4.75
N VAL A 120 2.19 -0.33 -4.58
CA VAL A 120 1.53 -0.73 -3.35
C VAL A 120 2.41 -1.73 -2.63
N ASN A 121 2.67 -1.51 -1.35
CA ASN A 121 3.44 -2.41 -0.51
C ASN A 121 2.82 -2.51 0.90
N MET A 122 3.41 -3.35 1.73
CA MET A 122 3.18 -3.34 3.17
C MET A 122 4.47 -3.71 3.93
N PRO A 123 4.60 -3.34 5.21
CA PRO A 123 5.78 -3.69 6.00
C PRO A 123 5.97 -5.21 6.05
N HIS A 124 7.17 -5.69 5.75
CA HIS A 124 7.47 -7.12 5.58
C HIS A 124 7.06 -7.99 6.79
N ALA A 125 7.21 -7.47 8.02
CA ALA A 125 6.78 -8.17 9.23
C ALA A 125 5.24 -8.34 9.29
N LEU A 126 4.48 -7.32 8.88
CA LEU A 126 3.03 -7.37 8.78
C LEU A 126 2.60 -8.25 7.60
N ALA A 127 3.32 -8.22 6.48
CA ALA A 127 3.06 -9.09 5.33
C ALA A 127 3.07 -10.57 5.73
N ARG A 128 4.12 -10.99 6.46
CA ARG A 128 4.22 -12.36 6.99
C ARG A 128 3.09 -12.69 7.96
N LEU A 129 2.66 -11.73 8.77
CA LEU A 129 1.54 -11.92 9.69
C LEU A 129 0.22 -12.12 8.93
N MET A 130 -0.05 -11.32 7.91
CA MET A 130 -1.31 -11.39 7.17
C MET A 130 -1.51 -12.72 6.45
N LEU A 131 -0.42 -13.39 6.08
CA LEU A 131 -0.42 -14.69 5.39
C LEU A 131 -0.51 -15.92 6.31
N GLN A 132 -0.54 -15.74 7.63
CA GLN A 132 -0.71 -16.83 8.60
C GLN A 132 -2.18 -17.25 8.77
#